data_AF-A0A537TTC7-F1
#
_entry.id   AF-A0A537TTC7-F1
#
_cell.length_a   1.000
_cell.length_b   1.000
_cell.length_c   1.000
_cell.angle_alpha   90.00
_cell.angle_beta   90.00
_cell.angle_gamma   90.00
#
_symmetry.space_group_name_H-M   'P 1'
#
loop_
_entity.id
_entity.type
_entity.pdbx_description
1 polymer ?
#
loop_
_entity_poly.entity_id
_entity_poly.type
_entity_poly.pdbx_seq_one_letter_code
_entity_poly.pdbx_strand_id
1 'polypeptide(L)' 'INNMTDTLATFADQVTTVAREVGVEGRLGGQANVPGAAGTWKHLTGNVNLLAANLTTQVRAIAEVATAVTKG' A
#
# COMPACT_ATOMS: atom_id res chain seq x y z
N ILE A 1 8.50 -18.79 -21.95
CA ILE A 1 7.97 -18.20 -20.69
C ILE A 1 8.54 -16.79 -20.64
N ASN A 2 7.68 -15.76 -20.59
CA ASN A 2 8.06 -14.38 -20.90
C ASN A 2 8.11 -13.57 -19.59
N ASN A 3 9.32 -13.20 -19.13
CA ASN A 3 9.56 -12.61 -17.79
C ASN A 3 8.72 -11.34 -17.50
N MET A 4 8.31 -10.60 -18.54
CA MET A 4 7.49 -9.40 -18.38
C MET A 4 6.02 -9.71 -18.06
N THR A 5 5.49 -10.85 -18.50
CA THR A 5 4.10 -11.26 -18.23
C THR A 5 3.92 -11.72 -16.79
N ASP A 6 4.90 -12.44 -16.25
CA ASP A 6 4.88 -12.91 -14.85
C ASP A 6 5.01 -11.73 -13.86
N THR A 7 5.80 -10.71 -14.24
CA THR A 7 5.90 -9.44 -13.50
C THR A 7 4.56 -8.71 -13.44
N LEU A 8 3.77 -8.72 -14.52
CA LEU A 8 2.46 -8.06 -14.56
C LEU A 8 1.44 -8.75 -13.65
N ALA A 9 1.38 -10.09 -13.69
CA ALA A 9 0.49 -10.86 -12.83
C ALA A 9 0.82 -10.62 -11.35
N THR A 10 2.13 -10.63 -11.03
CA THR A 10 2.61 -10.34 -9.66
C THR A 10 2.27 -8.91 -9.23
N PHE A 11 2.45 -7.93 -10.12
CA PHE A 11 2.09 -6.54 -9.83
C PHE A 11 0.61 -6.39 -9.49
N ALA A 12 -0.27 -6.94 -10.32
CA ALA A 12 -1.72 -6.83 -10.13
C ALA A 12 -2.15 -7.46 -8.80
N ASP A 13 -1.61 -8.62 -8.45
CA ASP A 13 -1.90 -9.31 -7.19
C ASP A 13 -1.43 -8.50 -5.96
N GLN A 14 -0.20 -7.99 -6.00
CA GLN A 14 0.37 -7.19 -4.92
C GLN A 14 -0.37 -5.88 -4.69
N VAL A 15 -0.70 -5.16 -5.75
CA VAL A 15 -1.46 -3.89 -5.64
C VAL A 15 -2.87 -4.14 -5.14
N THR A 16 -3.54 -5.20 -5.62
CA THR A 16 -4.88 -5.57 -5.15
C THR A 16 -4.87 -5.90 -3.66
N THR A 17 -3.84 -6.61 -3.21
CA THR A 17 -3.67 -6.97 -1.79
C THR A 17 -3.48 -5.73 -0.92
N VAL A 18 -2.55 -4.83 -1.27
CA VAL A 18 -2.31 -3.60 -0.50
C VAL A 18 -3.54 -2.71 -0.45
N ALA A 19 -4.24 -2.55 -1.57
CA ALA A 19 -5.46 -1.75 -1.63
C ALA A 19 -6.55 -2.30 -0.70
N ARG A 20 -6.70 -3.63 -0.64
CA ARG A 20 -7.64 -4.28 0.27
C ARG A 20 -7.21 -4.15 1.73
N GLU A 21 -5.96 -4.46 2.06
CA GLU A 21 -5.46 -4.44 3.43
C GLU A 21 -5.53 -3.04 4.04
N VAL A 22 -5.01 -2.04 3.34
CA VAL A 22 -4.93 -0.67 3.88
C VAL A 22 -6.26 0.06 3.73
N GLY A 23 -6.95 -0.11 2.60
CA GLY A 23 -8.16 0.64 2.28
C GLY A 23 -9.45 0.06 2.85
N VAL A 24 -9.54 -1.26 3.01
CA VAL A 24 -10.78 -1.94 3.43
C VAL A 24 -10.62 -2.55 4.83
N GLU A 25 -9.54 -3.30 5.05
CA GLU A 25 -9.35 -4.02 6.32
C GLU A 25 -8.74 -3.14 7.43
N GLY A 26 -8.27 -1.93 7.08
CA GLY A 26 -7.61 -1.02 8.01
C GLY A 26 -6.27 -1.55 8.54
N ARG A 27 -5.68 -2.54 7.88
CA ARG A 27 -4.35 -3.08 8.18
C ARG A 27 -3.30 -2.10 7.66
N LEU A 28 -2.91 -1.18 8.54
CA LEU A 28 -1.99 -0.11 8.20
C LEU A 28 -0.54 -0.62 8.08
N GLY A 29 0.21 -0.06 7.13
CA GLY A 29 1.62 -0.39 6.90
C GLY A 29 1.88 -1.45 5.83
N GLY A 30 0.84 -1.96 5.15
CA GLY A 30 1.00 -2.87 4.00
C GLY A 30 1.74 -2.21 2.83
N GLN A 31 2.58 -2.98 2.15
CA GLN A 31 3.38 -2.54 1.00
C GLN A 31 3.43 -3.63 -0.07
N ALA A 32 3.37 -3.22 -1.33
CA ALA A 32 3.48 -4.07 -2.49
C ALA A 32 4.96 -4.33 -2.77
N ASN A 33 5.31 -5.60 -2.97
CA ASN A 33 6.64 -6.00 -3.39
C ASN A 33 6.55 -6.77 -4.71
N VAL A 34 7.10 -6.18 -5.78
CA VAL A 34 7.06 -6.75 -7.13
C VAL A 34 8.49 -6.98 -7.62
N PRO A 35 9.06 -8.17 -7.39
CA PRO A 35 10.39 -8.52 -7.87
C PRO A 35 10.51 -8.37 -9.39
N GLY A 36 11.61 -7.78 -9.85
CA GLY A 36 11.83 -7.57 -11.28
C GLY A 36 11.05 -6.40 -11.90
N ALA A 37 10.25 -5.66 -11.12
CA ALA A 37 9.58 -4.46 -11.60
C ALA A 37 10.62 -3.42 -12.06
N ALA A 38 10.46 -2.96 -13.30
CA ALA A 38 11.28 -1.93 -13.93
C ALA A 38 10.40 -0.92 -14.67
N GLY A 39 10.99 0.25 -14.99
CA GLY A 39 10.31 1.33 -15.72
C GLY A 39 9.00 1.75 -15.04
N THR A 40 7.94 1.86 -15.83
CA THR A 40 6.59 2.27 -15.38
C THR A 40 6.07 1.44 -14.22
N TRP A 41 6.32 0.13 -14.19
CA TRP A 41 5.81 -0.77 -13.15
C TRP A 41 6.45 -0.52 -11.79
N LYS A 42 7.76 -0.25 -11.77
CA LYS A 42 8.46 0.14 -10.55
C LYS A 42 7.90 1.46 -10.00
N HIS A 43 7.63 2.41 -10.89
CA HIS A 43 7.06 3.70 -10.51
C HIS A 43 5.64 3.55 -9.93
N LEU A 44 4.77 2.75 -10.58
CA LEU A 44 3.43 2.49 -10.07
C LEU A 44 3.44 1.76 -8.72
N THR A 45 4.32 0.77 -8.54
CA THR A 45 4.49 0.08 -7.24
C THR A 45 4.90 1.07 -6.16
N GLY A 46 5.84 1.98 -6.47
CA GLY A 46 6.25 3.05 -5.56
C GLY A 46 5.10 4.00 -5.19
N ASN A 47 4.28 4.39 -6.16
CA ASN A 47 3.14 5.29 -5.93
C ASN A 47 2.05 4.63 -5.05
N VAL A 48 1.78 3.34 -5.24
CA VAL A 48 0.87 2.58 -4.38
C VAL A 48 1.41 2.50 -2.95
N ASN A 49 2.71 2.23 -2.79
CA ASN A 49 3.33 2.19 -1.46
C ASN A 49 3.32 3.54 -0.77
N LEU A 50 3.52 4.64 -1.51
CA LEU A 50 3.42 6.00 -0.98
C LEU A 50 1.98 6.30 -0.53
N LEU A 51 0.98 5.93 -1.32
CA LEU A 51 -0.43 6.08 -0.94
C LEU A 51 -0.75 5.31 0.34
N ALA A 52 -0.32 4.06 0.43
CA ALA A 52 -0.52 3.21 1.61
C ALA A 52 0.15 3.80 2.88
N ALA A 53 1.37 4.32 2.74
CA ALA A 53 2.09 4.98 3.84
C ALA A 53 1.40 6.27 4.30
N ASN A 54 0.90 7.07 3.35
CA ASN A 54 0.15 8.30 3.66
C ASN A 54 -1.14 7.98 4.42
N LEU A 55 -1.92 6.99 3.95
CA LEU A 55 -3.15 6.55 4.63
C LEU A 55 -2.84 6.03 6.04
N THR A 56 -1.79 5.23 6.19
CA THR A 56 -1.33 4.74 7.51
C THR A 56 -1.04 5.88 8.48
N THR A 57 -0.33 6.90 8.00
CA THR A 57 0.02 8.07 8.82
C THR A 57 -1.22 8.87 9.21
N GLN A 58 -2.12 9.12 8.26
CA GLN A 58 -3.36 9.87 8.50
C GLN A 58 -4.27 9.17 9.51
N VAL A 59 -4.48 7.86 9.38
CA VAL A 59 -5.35 7.10 10.30
C VAL A 59 -4.76 7.05 11.70
N ARG A 60 -3.43 6.90 11.85
CA ARG A 60 -2.76 6.96 13.16
C ARG A 60 -2.90 8.34 13.81
N ALA A 61 -2.71 9.41 13.04
CA ALA A 61 -2.91 10.77 13.54
C ALA A 61 -4.34 11.01 14.04
N ILE A 62 -5.35 10.50 13.32
CA ILE A 62 -6.76 10.57 13.77
C ILE A 62 -6.96 9.80 15.08
N ALA A 63 -6.37 8.61 15.21
CA ALA A 63 -6.47 7.81 16.43
C ALA A 63 -5.83 8.50 17.65
N GLU A 64 -4.70 9.18 17.44
CA GLU A 64 -4.03 9.99 18.47
C GLU A 64 -4.92 11.16 18.90
N VAL A 65 -5.51 11.90 17.95
CA VAL A 65 -6.44 13.00 18.24
C VAL A 65 -7.67 12.49 19.00
N ALA A 66 -8.28 11.39 18.58
CA ALA A 66 -9.43 10.80 19.27
C ALA A 66 -9.08 10.38 20.72
N THR A 67 -7.87 9.84 20.92
CA THR A 67 -7.37 9.49 22.26
C THR A 67 -7.14 10.74 23.12
N ALA A 68 -6.66 11.84 22.55
CA ALA A 68 -6.47 13.08 23.27
C ALA A 68 -7.81 13.72 23.69
N VAL A 69 -8.80 13.71 22.79
CA VAL A 69 -10.15 14.24 23.07
C VAL A 69 -10.85 13.45 24.18
N THR A 70 -10.63 12.14 24.29
CA THR A 70 -11.25 11.31 25.34
C THR A 70 -10.56 11.41 26.70
N LYS A 71 -9.31 11.86 26.75
CA LYS A 71 -8.52 12.04 27.99
C LYS A 71 -8.61 13.46 28.56
N GLY A 72 -9.04 14.44 27.76
CA GLY A 72 -9.32 15.81 28.19
C GLY A 72 -10.76 15.96 28.64
#